data_AF-A0A7K4C722-F1
#
_entry.id   AF-A0A7K4C722-F1
#
_cell.length_a   1.000
_cell.length_b   1.000
_cell.length_c   1.000
_cell.angle_alpha   90.00
_cell.angle_beta   90.00
_cell.angle_gamma   90.00
#
_symmetry.space_group_name_H-M   'P 1'
#
loop_
_entity.id
_entity.type
_entity.pdbx_description
1 polymer ?
#
loop_
_entity_poly.entity_id
_entity_poly.type
_entity_poly.pdbx_seq_one_letter_code
_entity_poly.pdbx_strand_id
1 'polypeptide(L)'
;MKDKKAAMEMSVGTIVTIVLLMSVLVLGLVLIQKIFNSGTESVDSINNQVRSKLNNLFSEEDSSIVILLGSSKVAEVKADSSSFGVVFGARTIDGTSSSRERLQYRISLQNDSDCINKNSKSFVESWFNGLNNWQNFDGYDGDKSESILRFSIPKGTALCDQKVYIDVKDNKLNKDVGGAYFTIKVVRKGLF
;
A
#
# COMPACT_ATOMS: atom_id res chain seq x y z
N MET A 1 51.23 -27.55 35.76
CA MET A 1 50.80 -26.32 35.03
C MET A 1 50.21 -26.62 33.63
N LYS A 2 49.68 -27.82 33.35
CA LYS A 2 49.16 -28.17 31.99
C LYS A 2 47.64 -28.05 31.83
N ASP A 3 46.88 -27.99 32.92
CA ASP A 3 45.40 -28.05 32.85
C ASP A 3 44.71 -26.69 32.60
N LYS A 4 45.42 -25.57 32.74
CA LYS A 4 44.85 -24.23 32.50
C LYS A 4 44.69 -23.85 31.02
N LYS A 5 45.37 -24.54 30.09
CA LYS A 5 45.27 -24.26 28.65
C LYS A 5 44.00 -24.85 28.01
N ALA A 6 43.59 -26.05 28.44
CA ALA A 6 42.42 -26.73 27.88
C ALA A 6 41.09 -26.02 28.20
N ALA A 7 40.97 -25.43 29.39
CA ALA A 7 39.78 -24.66 29.78
C ALA A 7 39.66 -23.32 29.01
N MET A 8 40.77 -22.78 28.49
CA MET A 8 40.80 -21.51 27.77
C MET A 8 40.38 -21.65 26.29
N GLU A 9 40.58 -22.82 25.67
CA GLU A 9 40.15 -23.07 24.28
C GLU A 9 38.64 -23.37 24.19
N MET A 10 38.07 -24.01 25.21
CA MET A 10 36.64 -24.32 25.23
C MET A 10 35.75 -23.07 25.42
N SER A 11 36.27 -22.01 26.06
CA SER A 11 35.53 -20.74 26.23
C SER A 11 35.51 -19.88 24.97
N VAL A 12 36.56 -19.93 24.15
CA VAL A 12 36.61 -19.18 22.87
C VAL A 12 35.67 -19.83 21.85
N GLY A 13 35.63 -21.17 21.80
CA GLY A 13 34.73 -21.89 20.89
C GLY A 13 33.25 -21.58 21.13
N THR A 14 32.81 -21.52 22.40
CA THR A 14 31.41 -21.22 22.74
C THR A 14 31.04 -19.75 22.51
N ILE A 15 31.98 -18.83 22.72
CA ILE A 15 31.73 -17.40 22.42
C ILE A 15 31.56 -17.20 20.91
N VAL A 16 32.39 -17.83 20.09
CA VAL A 16 32.30 -17.70 18.63
C VAL A 16 30.98 -18.28 18.11
N THR A 17 30.53 -19.44 18.62
CA THR A 17 29.26 -20.04 18.19
C THR A 17 28.04 -19.20 18.61
N ILE A 18 28.06 -18.60 19.80
CA ILE A 18 27.00 -17.70 20.26
C ILE A 18 26.90 -16.46 19.36
N VAL A 19 28.04 -15.84 19.02
CA VAL A 19 28.06 -14.66 18.14
C VAL A 19 27.55 -15.02 16.73
N LEU A 20 27.95 -16.18 16.22
CA LEU A 20 27.51 -16.65 14.91
C LEU A 20 25.99 -16.92 14.89
N LEU A 21 25.45 -17.57 15.92
CA LEU A 21 24.02 -17.79 16.07
C LEU A 21 23.22 -16.49 16.15
N MET A 22 23.70 -15.50 16.91
CA MET A 22 23.05 -14.18 16.99
C MET A 22 23.08 -13.43 15.67
N SER A 23 24.17 -13.54 14.91
CA SER A 23 24.27 -12.91 13.58
C SER A 23 23.29 -13.53 12.56
N VAL A 24 23.12 -14.85 12.56
CA VAL A 24 22.16 -15.55 11.69
C VAL A 24 20.71 -15.24 12.10
N LEU A 25 20.43 -15.13 13.40
CA LEU A 25 19.11 -14.74 13.90
C LEU A 25 18.72 -13.34 13.43
N VAL A 26 19.63 -12.36 13.57
CA VAL A 26 19.39 -10.97 13.14
C VAL A 26 19.21 -10.91 11.62
N LEU A 27 20.05 -11.60 10.83
CA LEU A 27 19.90 -11.68 9.38
C LEU A 27 18.59 -12.36 8.97
N GLY A 28 18.17 -13.41 9.68
CA GLY A 28 16.89 -14.08 9.49
C GLY A 28 15.72 -13.14 9.69
N LEU A 29 15.72 -12.35 10.79
CA LEU A 29 14.68 -11.36 11.06
C LEU A 29 14.65 -10.24 10.01
N VAL A 30 15.82 -9.76 9.56
CA VAL A 30 15.90 -8.74 8.49
C VAL A 30 15.38 -9.28 7.16
N LEU A 31 15.64 -10.54 6.84
CA LEU A 31 15.15 -11.18 5.62
C LEU A 31 13.63 -11.39 5.67
N ILE A 32 13.10 -11.81 6.82
CA ILE A 32 11.65 -11.92 7.06
C ILE A 32 10.97 -10.55 6.93
N GLN A 33 11.54 -9.48 7.52
CA GLN A 33 11.03 -8.11 7.38
C GLN A 33 11.02 -7.63 5.92
N LYS A 34 12.04 -7.96 5.13
CA LYS A 34 12.10 -7.59 3.71
C LYS A 34 11.04 -8.30 2.85
N ILE A 35 10.69 -9.54 3.17
CA ILE A 35 9.64 -10.28 2.45
C ILE A 35 8.26 -9.70 2.76
N PHE A 36 7.96 -9.41 4.04
CA PHE A 36 6.65 -8.87 4.42
C PHE A 36 6.40 -7.44 3.94
N ASN A 37 7.44 -6.62 3.78
CA ASN A 37 7.31 -5.29 3.16
C ASN A 37 7.05 -5.34 1.64
N SER A 38 7.15 -6.50 1.00
CA SER A 38 6.92 -6.66 -0.45
C SER A 38 5.50 -7.10 -0.79
N GLY A 39 4.67 -7.43 0.19
CA GLY A 39 3.27 -7.76 -0.03
C GLY A 39 2.42 -6.52 0.21
N THR A 40 1.74 -6.02 -0.81
CA THR A 40 0.69 -5.03 -0.59
C THR A 40 -0.40 -5.71 0.28
N GLU A 41 -0.46 -5.37 1.56
CA GLU A 41 -1.47 -5.93 2.48
C GLU A 41 -2.84 -5.35 2.12
N SER A 42 -3.85 -6.21 1.95
CA SER A 42 -5.23 -5.76 1.86
C SER A 42 -5.62 -5.10 3.17
N VAL A 43 -5.98 -3.81 3.13
CA VAL A 43 -6.43 -3.10 4.33
C VAL A 43 -7.95 -3.20 4.47
N ASP A 44 -8.39 -3.84 5.55
CA ASP A 44 -9.82 -4.02 5.84
C ASP A 44 -10.43 -2.81 6.56
N SER A 45 -9.65 -2.04 7.32
CA SER A 45 -10.12 -0.85 8.06
C SER A 45 -9.01 0.17 8.29
N ILE A 46 -9.39 1.46 8.36
CA ILE A 46 -8.47 2.55 8.72
C ILE A 46 -8.34 2.58 10.24
N ASN A 47 -7.18 2.18 10.74
CA ASN A 47 -6.84 2.24 12.17
C ASN A 47 -5.72 3.27 12.44
N ASN A 48 -5.36 3.45 13.71
CA ASN A 48 -4.32 4.41 14.11
C ASN A 48 -2.95 4.15 13.46
N GLN A 49 -2.61 2.90 13.15
CA GLN A 49 -1.35 2.58 12.48
C GLN A 49 -1.37 3.03 11.01
N VAL A 50 -2.49 2.80 10.32
CA VAL A 50 -2.70 3.28 8.94
C VAL A 50 -2.65 4.80 8.87
N ARG A 51 -3.32 5.48 9.81
CA ARG A 51 -3.27 6.95 9.95
C ARG A 51 -1.85 7.47 10.18
N SER A 52 -1.10 6.82 11.07
CA SER A 52 0.29 7.18 11.34
C SER A 52 1.16 7.04 10.08
N LYS A 53 1.01 5.95 9.32
CA LYS A 53 1.72 5.77 8.04
C LYS A 53 1.33 6.84 7.02
N LEU A 54 0.04 7.17 6.87
CA LEU A 54 -0.40 8.26 5.99
C LEU A 54 0.21 9.61 6.42
N ASN A 55 0.23 9.91 7.71
CA ASN A 55 0.83 11.13 8.25
C ASN A 55 2.33 11.24 7.96
N ASN A 56 3.06 10.13 8.04
CA ASN A 56 4.47 10.09 7.66
C ASN A 56 4.63 10.36 6.16
N LEU A 57 3.84 9.73 5.30
CA LEU A 57 3.89 9.96 3.85
C LEU A 57 3.59 11.42 3.48
N PHE A 58 2.60 12.05 4.12
CA PHE A 58 2.31 13.47 3.91
C PHE A 58 3.46 14.40 4.34
N SER A 59 4.26 13.99 5.32
CA SER A 59 5.39 14.75 5.82
C SER A 59 6.65 14.56 4.98
N GLU A 60 6.81 13.39 4.38
CA GLU A 60 7.98 13.03 3.56
C GLU A 60 7.85 13.51 2.10
N GLU A 61 6.68 13.37 1.48
CA GLU A 61 6.49 13.66 0.05
C GLU A 61 6.04 15.10 -0.24
N ASP A 62 5.70 15.88 0.78
CA ASP A 62 5.03 17.20 0.69
C ASP A 62 3.94 17.25 -0.40
N SER A 63 3.23 16.13 -0.56
CA SER A 63 2.24 15.94 -1.60
C SER A 63 0.83 16.17 -1.05
N SER A 64 -0.05 16.73 -1.86
CA SER A 64 -1.44 16.96 -1.46
C SER A 64 -2.28 15.67 -1.40
N ILE A 65 -1.78 14.60 -2.01
CA ILE A 65 -2.43 13.29 -2.09
C ILE A 65 -1.37 12.22 -1.92
N VAL A 66 -1.57 11.33 -0.95
CA VAL A 66 -0.70 10.19 -0.69
C VAL A 66 -1.49 8.90 -0.83
N ILE A 67 -0.81 7.86 -1.31
CA ILE A 67 -1.38 6.52 -1.43
C ILE A 67 -0.48 5.61 -0.60
N LEU A 68 -1.08 4.78 0.26
CA LEU A 68 -0.38 3.80 1.07
C LEU A 68 -0.02 2.57 0.23
N LEU A 69 0.80 2.80 -0.78
CA LEU A 69 1.52 1.81 -1.56
C LEU A 69 2.97 2.27 -1.50
N GLY A 70 3.92 1.35 -1.29
CA GLY A 70 5.34 1.71 -1.19
C GLY A 70 5.82 2.53 -2.39
N SER A 71 7.11 2.89 -2.43
CA SER A 71 7.67 3.82 -3.43
C SER A 71 7.37 3.48 -4.91
N SER A 72 7.11 2.21 -5.23
CA SER A 72 6.74 1.76 -6.58
C SER A 72 5.32 2.15 -7.01
N LYS A 73 4.42 2.47 -6.06
CA LYS A 73 2.97 2.68 -6.28
C LYS A 73 2.30 1.50 -7.00
N VAL A 74 2.83 0.30 -6.80
CA VAL A 74 2.30 -0.95 -7.38
C VAL A 74 1.57 -1.74 -6.28
N ALA A 75 0.32 -2.08 -6.53
CA ALA A 75 -0.47 -3.00 -5.74
C ALA A 75 -0.44 -4.38 -6.40
N GLU A 76 0.27 -5.34 -5.81
CA GLU A 76 0.30 -6.71 -6.32
C GLU A 76 -0.88 -7.51 -5.76
N VAL A 77 -1.83 -7.85 -6.63
CA VAL A 77 -3.10 -8.47 -6.24
C VAL A 77 -3.23 -9.84 -6.92
N LYS A 78 -3.59 -10.85 -6.13
CA LYS A 78 -3.83 -12.20 -6.65
C LYS A 78 -5.22 -12.25 -7.30
N ALA A 79 -5.31 -12.83 -8.50
CA ALA A 79 -6.61 -13.21 -9.04
C ALA A 79 -7.29 -14.17 -8.04
N ASP A 80 -8.59 -13.97 -7.75
CA ASP A 80 -9.33 -14.63 -6.65
C ASP A 80 -9.19 -13.99 -5.25
N SER A 81 -8.78 -12.73 -5.15
CA SER A 81 -8.89 -12.01 -3.87
C SER A 81 -10.33 -11.56 -3.64
N SER A 82 -10.95 -12.02 -2.55
CA SER A 82 -12.33 -11.67 -2.18
C SER A 82 -12.53 -10.16 -1.99
N SER A 83 -11.51 -9.44 -1.54
CA SER A 83 -11.47 -7.98 -1.49
C SER A 83 -10.01 -7.53 -1.31
N PHE A 84 -9.61 -6.49 -2.02
CA PHE A 84 -8.33 -5.82 -1.84
C PHE A 84 -8.57 -4.34 -1.54
N GLY A 85 -7.98 -3.84 -0.45
CA GLY A 85 -8.11 -2.45 -0.02
C GLY A 85 -6.82 -1.66 -0.21
N VAL A 86 -6.87 -0.58 -1.00
CA VAL A 86 -5.80 0.41 -1.11
C VAL A 86 -6.22 1.65 -0.34
N VAL A 87 -5.44 2.03 0.68
CA VAL A 87 -5.69 3.25 1.45
C VAL A 87 -5.04 4.43 0.75
N PHE A 88 -5.76 5.53 0.66
CA PHE A 88 -5.24 6.80 0.19
C PHE A 88 -5.79 7.93 1.03
N GLY A 89 -5.10 9.06 1.00
CA GLY A 89 -5.54 10.27 1.67
C GLY A 89 -5.22 11.51 0.87
N ALA A 90 -5.94 12.59 1.17
CA ALA A 90 -5.69 13.92 0.64
C ALA A 90 -5.70 14.96 1.77
N ARG A 91 -4.97 16.06 1.57
CA ARG A 91 -4.99 17.24 2.45
C ARG A 91 -5.65 18.43 1.73
N THR A 92 -6.30 19.30 2.50
CA THR A 92 -6.87 20.55 1.98
C THR A 92 -5.76 21.51 1.53
N ILE A 93 -6.02 22.29 0.49
CA ILE A 93 -5.01 23.21 -0.09
C ILE A 93 -4.69 24.36 0.87
N ASP A 94 -5.68 24.79 1.66
CA ASP A 94 -5.56 25.94 2.58
C ASP A 94 -5.18 25.52 4.01
N GLY A 95 -4.93 24.23 4.25
CA GLY A 95 -4.58 23.69 5.58
C GLY A 95 -5.70 23.80 6.62
N THR A 96 -6.93 24.11 6.21
CA THR A 96 -8.07 24.19 7.13
C THR A 96 -8.80 22.85 7.21
N SER A 97 -9.60 22.66 8.27
CA SER A 97 -10.19 21.36 8.56
C SER A 97 -11.00 20.78 7.40
N SER A 98 -10.77 19.51 7.10
CA SER A 98 -11.52 18.78 6.10
C SER A 98 -12.86 18.29 6.67
N SER A 99 -13.85 18.13 5.78
CA SER A 99 -15.18 17.64 6.11
C SER A 99 -15.73 16.81 4.96
N ARG A 100 -16.86 16.13 5.21
CA ARG A 100 -17.47 15.18 4.27
C ARG A 100 -17.80 15.74 2.90
N GLU A 101 -18.20 17.00 2.85
CA GLU A 101 -18.62 17.64 1.59
C GLU A 101 -17.50 18.43 0.94
N ARG A 102 -16.41 18.64 1.67
CA ARG A 102 -15.32 19.49 1.25
C ARG A 102 -14.42 18.79 0.24
N LEU A 103 -13.80 17.69 0.66
CA LEU A 103 -12.93 16.92 -0.21
C LEU A 103 -13.73 15.78 -0.84
N GLN A 104 -13.66 15.68 -2.16
CA GLN A 104 -14.22 14.57 -2.91
C GLN A 104 -13.15 13.97 -3.80
N TYR A 105 -13.20 12.66 -3.97
CA TYR A 105 -12.32 11.95 -4.86
C TYR A 105 -13.11 11.29 -6.00
N ARG A 106 -12.45 11.08 -7.13
CA ARG A 106 -12.98 10.32 -8.25
C ARG A 106 -11.92 9.34 -8.72
N ILE A 107 -12.35 8.12 -9.00
CA ILE A 107 -11.49 7.07 -9.50
C ILE A 107 -11.74 6.91 -10.99
N SER A 108 -10.67 6.87 -11.78
CA SER A 108 -10.74 6.61 -13.21
C SER A 108 -9.68 5.59 -13.63
N LEU A 109 -9.95 4.87 -14.71
CA LEU A 109 -9.05 3.85 -15.25
C LEU A 109 -8.32 4.40 -16.48
N GLN A 110 -7.04 4.03 -16.62
CA GLN A 110 -6.36 4.21 -17.90
C GLN A 110 -7.03 3.34 -18.96
N ASN A 111 -7.50 3.95 -20.05
CA ASN A 111 -8.23 3.27 -21.13
C ASN A 111 -7.38 2.24 -21.91
N ASP A 112 -6.07 2.47 -22.03
CA ASP A 112 -5.16 1.65 -22.83
C ASP A 112 -4.25 0.77 -21.95
N SER A 113 -4.81 0.19 -20.89
CA SER A 113 -4.08 -0.70 -19.99
C SER A 113 -3.99 -2.13 -20.53
N ASP A 114 -3.01 -2.89 -20.05
CA ASP A 114 -2.86 -4.31 -20.39
C ASP A 114 -4.08 -5.13 -19.92
N CYS A 115 -4.66 -4.79 -18.76
CA CYS A 115 -5.86 -5.47 -18.27
C CYS A 115 -7.09 -5.28 -19.15
N ILE A 116 -7.31 -4.07 -19.67
CA ILE A 116 -8.45 -3.76 -20.56
C ILE A 116 -8.27 -4.46 -21.90
N ASN A 117 -7.05 -4.46 -22.45
CA ASN A 117 -6.74 -5.13 -23.70
C ASN A 117 -6.94 -6.65 -23.63
N LYS A 118 -6.70 -7.27 -22.46
CA LYS A 118 -6.83 -8.72 -22.25
C LYS A 118 -8.22 -9.19 -21.85
N ASN A 119 -8.94 -8.43 -21.03
CA ASN A 119 -10.18 -8.91 -20.41
C ASN A 119 -11.43 -8.07 -20.77
N SER A 120 -11.30 -7.05 -21.64
CA SER A 120 -12.30 -6.02 -21.96
C SER A 120 -12.48 -4.94 -20.89
N LYS A 121 -12.89 -3.74 -21.32
CA LYS A 121 -13.05 -2.56 -20.44
C LYS A 121 -14.11 -2.78 -19.36
N SER A 122 -15.29 -3.27 -19.73
CA SER A 122 -16.40 -3.48 -18.79
C SER A 122 -16.06 -4.50 -17.70
N PHE A 123 -15.25 -5.50 -18.02
CA PHE A 123 -14.78 -6.49 -17.05
C PHE A 123 -13.84 -5.88 -16.01
N VAL A 124 -12.93 -4.99 -16.42
CA VAL A 124 -12.03 -4.30 -15.49
C VAL A 124 -12.79 -3.26 -14.67
N GLU A 125 -13.76 -2.57 -15.29
CA GLU A 125 -14.63 -1.64 -14.58
C GLU A 125 -15.46 -2.32 -13.49
N SER A 126 -15.87 -3.59 -13.68
CA SER A 126 -16.62 -4.33 -12.66
C SER A 126 -15.80 -4.69 -11.42
N TRP A 127 -14.49 -4.46 -11.40
CA TRP A 127 -13.67 -4.68 -10.20
C TRP A 127 -13.92 -3.60 -9.13
N PHE A 128 -14.38 -2.44 -9.56
CA PHE A 128 -14.50 -1.24 -8.71
C PHE A 128 -15.96 -0.82 -8.55
N ASN A 129 -16.28 -0.32 -7.37
CA ASN A 129 -17.56 0.33 -7.11
C ASN A 129 -17.41 1.86 -7.25
N GLY A 130 -18.30 2.50 -8.01
CA GLY A 130 -18.37 3.96 -8.10
C GLY A 130 -17.31 4.62 -9.01
N LEU A 131 -16.85 3.91 -10.05
CA LEU A 131 -15.96 4.49 -11.07
C LEU A 131 -16.56 5.75 -11.71
N ASN A 132 -15.70 6.71 -12.01
CA ASN A 132 -16.01 7.99 -12.64
C ASN A 132 -17.00 8.89 -11.89
N ASN A 133 -17.42 8.51 -10.68
CA ASN A 133 -18.28 9.31 -9.82
C ASN A 133 -17.46 9.99 -8.71
N TRP A 134 -17.88 11.19 -8.33
CA TRP A 134 -17.33 11.88 -7.17
C TRP A 134 -17.87 11.25 -5.89
N GLN A 135 -16.96 10.82 -5.02
CA GLN A 135 -17.24 10.15 -3.75
C GLN A 135 -16.64 10.95 -2.61
N ASN A 136 -17.27 10.84 -1.43
CA ASN A 136 -16.76 11.47 -0.21
C ASN A 136 -15.75 10.53 0.45
N PHE A 137 -14.79 11.09 1.19
CA PHE A 137 -13.86 10.30 1.99
C PHE A 137 -14.56 9.61 3.18
N ASP A 138 -13.93 8.58 3.76
CA ASP A 138 -14.53 7.83 4.87
C ASP A 138 -14.11 8.39 6.25
N GLY A 139 -12.88 8.90 6.33
CA GLY A 139 -12.30 9.50 7.54
C GLY A 139 -11.82 10.93 7.31
N TYR A 140 -11.79 11.69 8.41
CA TYR A 140 -11.38 13.09 8.44
C TYR A 140 -10.57 13.32 9.71
N ASP A 141 -9.41 13.96 9.58
CA ASP A 141 -8.55 14.31 10.71
C ASP A 141 -7.83 15.62 10.41
N GLY A 142 -8.18 16.68 11.13
CA GLY A 142 -7.65 18.02 10.86
C GLY A 142 -7.90 18.44 9.41
N ASP A 143 -6.85 18.81 8.69
CA ASP A 143 -6.81 19.17 7.28
C ASP A 143 -6.81 17.98 6.31
N LYS A 144 -6.82 16.74 6.83
CA LYS A 144 -6.67 15.50 6.05
C LYS A 144 -7.97 14.74 5.92
N SER A 145 -8.08 13.97 4.85
CA SER A 145 -9.16 13.03 4.60
C SER A 145 -8.61 11.74 4.01
N GLU A 146 -9.26 10.65 4.36
CA GLU A 146 -8.76 9.29 4.12
C GLU A 146 -9.89 8.36 3.71
N SER A 147 -9.62 7.45 2.79
CA SER A 147 -10.60 6.47 2.31
C SER A 147 -9.88 5.20 1.86
N ILE A 148 -10.63 4.10 1.83
CA ILE A 148 -10.14 2.82 1.34
C ILE A 148 -10.81 2.53 0.00
N LEU A 149 -10.01 2.48 -1.05
CA LEU A 149 -10.46 1.94 -2.32
C LEU A 149 -10.50 0.42 -2.24
N ARG A 150 -11.71 -0.14 -2.15
CA ARG A 150 -11.95 -1.59 -2.19
C ARG A 150 -12.30 -2.04 -3.60
N PHE A 151 -11.61 -3.07 -4.07
CA PHE A 151 -11.89 -3.73 -5.34
C PHE A 151 -11.69 -5.23 -5.24
N SER A 152 -12.33 -5.99 -6.12
CA SER A 152 -12.20 -7.44 -6.18
C SER A 152 -11.85 -7.89 -7.59
N ILE A 153 -10.83 -8.74 -7.71
CA ILE A 153 -10.36 -9.27 -8.99
C ILE A 153 -10.94 -10.67 -9.16
N PRO A 154 -11.85 -10.88 -10.13
CA PRO A 154 -12.52 -12.15 -10.34
C PRO A 154 -11.54 -13.28 -10.70
N LYS A 155 -11.95 -14.51 -10.39
CA LYS A 155 -11.22 -15.73 -10.75
C LYS A 155 -11.00 -15.80 -12.26
N GLY A 156 -9.84 -16.30 -12.66
CA GLY A 156 -9.50 -16.49 -14.08
C GLY A 156 -8.99 -15.22 -14.79
N THR A 157 -8.85 -14.10 -14.09
CA THR A 157 -8.21 -12.90 -14.64
C THR A 157 -6.77 -13.20 -15.06
N ALA A 158 -6.44 -12.90 -16.32
CA ALA A 158 -5.08 -13.05 -16.83
C ALA A 158 -4.09 -12.11 -16.14
N LEU A 159 -2.80 -12.45 -16.17
CA LEU A 159 -1.74 -11.55 -15.68
C LEU A 159 -1.74 -10.27 -16.49
N CYS A 160 -1.94 -9.15 -15.82
CA CYS A 160 -2.04 -7.85 -16.44
C CYS A 160 -1.78 -6.72 -15.45
N ASP A 161 -1.45 -5.55 -16.00
CA ASP A 161 -1.26 -4.32 -15.24
C ASP A 161 -2.36 -3.30 -15.58
N GLN A 162 -3.00 -2.73 -14.56
CA GLN A 162 -4.00 -1.67 -14.67
C GLN A 162 -3.57 -0.44 -13.88
N LYS A 163 -3.39 0.69 -14.56
CA LYS A 163 -3.18 1.97 -13.91
C LYS A 163 -4.52 2.61 -13.52
N VAL A 164 -4.62 3.02 -12.26
CA VAL A 164 -5.79 3.65 -11.67
C VAL A 164 -5.41 5.06 -11.25
N TYR A 165 -6.22 6.04 -11.64
CA TYR A 165 -6.07 7.44 -11.26
C TYR A 165 -7.07 7.79 -10.17
N ILE A 166 -6.60 8.58 -9.21
CA ILE A 166 -7.40 9.15 -8.13
C ILE A 166 -7.29 10.66 -8.26
N ASP A 167 -8.35 11.30 -8.71
CA ASP A 167 -8.46 12.76 -8.76
C ASP A 167 -9.13 13.25 -7.49
N VAL A 168 -8.65 14.35 -6.90
CA VAL A 168 -9.25 14.96 -5.71
C VAL A 168 -9.57 16.42 -5.99
N LYS A 169 -10.77 16.85 -5.59
CA LYS A 169 -11.21 18.25 -5.63
C LYS A 169 -11.62 18.74 -4.25
N ASP A 170 -11.43 20.03 -4.02
CA ASP A 170 -11.99 20.77 -2.89
C ASP A 170 -13.22 21.54 -3.39
N ASN A 171 -14.41 21.08 -3.00
CA ASN A 171 -15.69 21.69 -3.36
C ASN A 171 -15.87 23.08 -2.74
N LYS A 172 -15.27 23.34 -1.57
CA LYS A 172 -15.40 24.64 -0.90
C LYS A 172 -14.66 25.73 -1.67
N LEU A 173 -13.48 25.39 -2.20
CA LEU A 173 -12.69 26.29 -3.03
C LEU A 173 -13.03 26.18 -4.52
N ASN A 174 -13.83 25.18 -4.90
CA ASN A 174 -14.09 24.78 -6.28
C ASN A 174 -12.79 24.64 -7.10
N LYS A 175 -11.79 23.99 -6.50
CA LYS A 175 -10.45 23.80 -7.09
C LYS A 175 -10.05 22.34 -7.03
N ASP A 176 -9.34 21.90 -8.06
CA ASP A 176 -8.68 20.60 -8.06
C ASP A 176 -7.49 20.63 -7.10
N VAL A 177 -7.45 19.69 -6.17
CA VAL A 177 -6.35 19.51 -5.20
C VAL A 177 -5.17 18.84 -5.88
N GLY A 178 -5.45 17.93 -6.81
CA GLY A 178 -4.47 17.22 -7.61
C GLY A 178 -4.98 15.84 -8.04
N GLY A 179 -4.06 15.08 -8.63
CA GLY A 179 -4.30 13.68 -8.98
C GLY A 179 -3.12 12.81 -8.55
N ALA A 180 -3.41 11.61 -8.09
CA ALA A 180 -2.44 10.56 -7.82
C ALA A 180 -2.77 9.33 -8.66
N TYR A 181 -1.82 8.41 -8.79
CA TYR A 181 -2.06 7.14 -9.48
C TYR A 181 -1.37 6.00 -8.77
N PHE A 182 -1.90 4.81 -9.00
CA PHE A 182 -1.25 3.56 -8.65
C PHE A 182 -1.51 2.51 -9.73
N THR A 183 -0.69 1.47 -9.76
CA THR A 183 -0.81 0.38 -10.72
C THR A 183 -1.18 -0.90 -9.99
N ILE A 184 -2.28 -1.51 -10.39
CA ILE A 184 -2.67 -2.86 -9.95
C ILE A 184 -1.96 -3.84 -10.87
N LYS A 185 -1.19 -4.75 -10.28
CA LYS A 185 -0.51 -5.83 -10.97
C LYS A 185 -1.14 -7.15 -10.56
N VAL A 186 -1.80 -7.81 -11.51
CA VAL A 186 -2.42 -9.12 -11.28
C VAL A 186 -1.34 -10.18 -11.32
N VAL A 187 -1.09 -10.83 -10.18
CA VAL A 187 -0.10 -11.91 -10.05
C VAL A 187 -0.77 -13.27 -9.92
N ARG A 188 -0.08 -14.35 -10.33
CA ARG A 188 -0.59 -15.71 -10.14
C ARG A 188 -0.68 -16.01 -8.65
N LYS A 189 -1.73 -16.75 -8.25
CA LYS A 189 -1.74 -17.42 -6.96
C LYS A 189 -0.58 -18.42 -6.97
N GLY A 190 0.51 -18.10 -6.28
CA GLY A 190 1.65 -18.99 -6.15
C GLY A 190 1.20 -20.33 -5.57
N LEU A 191 1.63 -21.43 -6.18
CA LEU A 191 1.63 -22.77 -5.59
C LEU A 191 2.82 -22.83 -4.63
N PHE A 192 2.65 -22.30 -3.42
CA PHE A 192 3.54 -22.57 -2.29
C PHE A 192 2.68 -22.83 -1.07
#